data_AF-A0A5C8PKQ9-F1
#
_entry.id   AF-A0A5C8PKQ9-F1
#
_cell.length_a   1.000
_cell.length_b   1.000
_cell.length_c   1.000
_cell.angle_alpha   90.00
_cell.angle_beta   90.00
_cell.angle_gamma   90.00
#
_symmetry.space_group_name_H-M   'P 1'
#
loop_
_entity.id
_entity.type
_entity.pdbx_description
1 polymer ?
#
loop_
_entity_poly.entity_id
_entity_poly.type
_entity_poly.pdbx_seq_one_letter_code
_entity_poly.pdbx_strand_id
1 'polypeptide(L)'
;MKKKSATRGKTARAKAPKPPTAARTRAATKSPTARRPADKPKVKVKVKVKVKAKRATRRATAKPARTAPQISWGAMVDSLNARVAMHAVSIPDVLARQMASATVLPPPLVRAANVEAGAPDAQRAARFLSMARACVTDLHGDRPQAARENVARFLLHLAWHGSRLRYRRQGARDMQDGAGPGRGIVPFEAHRAKDALMRLTRAAADRVTHRLGDIAGLGWPGLVRCAYSLPDWGPGGRGAAFPDGHLLENLLERNDQFSLYLARAALLLIPPAVPIGNNNHAEYWHSFWQITTPDPDAARLAFRRDADAVDALIDG
;
A
#
# COMPACT_ATOMS: atom_id res chain seq x y z
N MET A 1 27.80 22.48 -69.80
CA MET A 1 28.27 23.89 -69.76
C MET A 1 27.57 24.61 -68.62
N LYS A 2 28.34 25.37 -67.80
CA LYS A 2 28.07 26.66 -67.12
C LYS A 2 26.62 26.94 -66.66
N LYS A 3 26.30 27.54 -65.49
CA LYS A 3 27.00 28.11 -64.32
C LYS A 3 25.87 28.76 -63.48
N LYS A 4 25.97 28.69 -62.14
CA LYS A 4 25.66 29.78 -61.16
C LYS A 4 24.18 30.23 -61.01
N SER A 5 23.68 30.74 -59.89
CA SER A 5 24.21 31.10 -58.57
C SER A 5 23.06 31.55 -57.65
N ALA A 6 23.19 31.23 -56.36
CA ALA A 6 22.91 32.00 -55.14
C ALA A 6 21.75 33.02 -55.07
N THR A 7 21.01 33.05 -53.95
CA THR A 7 21.15 34.16 -52.97
C THR A 7 20.58 33.86 -51.57
N ARG A 8 21.24 34.49 -50.58
CA ARG A 8 21.01 34.55 -49.13
C ARG A 8 19.71 35.28 -48.76
N GLY A 9 19.17 34.95 -47.57
CA GLY A 9 18.32 35.85 -46.78
C GLY A 9 18.52 35.63 -45.28
N LYS A 10 19.40 36.42 -44.65
CA LYS A 10 19.49 36.61 -43.20
C LYS A 10 18.55 37.76 -42.82
N THR A 11 17.73 37.60 -41.79
CA THR A 11 17.24 38.71 -40.97
C THR A 11 17.19 38.32 -39.50
N ALA A 12 17.84 39.14 -38.69
CA ALA A 12 17.87 39.11 -37.23
C ALA A 12 16.80 40.06 -36.68
N ARG A 13 16.17 39.71 -35.55
CA ARG A 13 15.36 40.62 -34.71
C ARG A 13 14.98 39.88 -33.42
N ALA A 14 14.89 40.43 -32.21
CA ALA A 14 15.52 41.53 -31.51
C ALA A 14 15.29 41.24 -30.00
N LYS A 15 16.26 41.58 -29.13
CA LYS A 15 16.10 41.60 -27.67
C LYS A 15 15.39 42.88 -27.23
N ALA A 16 14.51 42.78 -26.21
CA ALA A 16 14.27 43.72 -25.10
C ALA A 16 12.83 43.54 -24.54
N PRO A 17 12.46 44.09 -23.36
CA PRO A 17 13.20 44.31 -22.10
C PRO A 17 12.43 43.79 -20.85
N LYS A 18 13.11 43.69 -19.70
CA LYS A 18 12.47 43.63 -18.35
C LYS A 18 12.02 45.02 -17.91
N PRO A 19 10.97 45.11 -17.07
CA PRO A 19 10.92 46.12 -16.01
C PRO A 19 10.57 45.55 -14.61
N PRO A 20 10.68 46.38 -13.54
CA PRO A 20 11.15 45.95 -12.22
C PRO A 20 10.11 46.16 -11.08
N THR A 21 10.60 46.24 -9.83
CA THR A 21 9.99 46.76 -8.58
C THR A 21 9.00 45.83 -7.84
N ALA A 22 8.94 45.74 -6.51
CA ALA A 22 9.49 46.56 -5.42
C ALA A 22 9.65 45.76 -4.10
N ALA A 23 10.36 46.41 -3.19
CA ALA A 23 10.70 46.08 -1.81
C ALA A 23 9.53 45.66 -0.90
N ARG A 24 9.84 44.82 0.10
CA ARG A 24 9.04 44.70 1.31
C ARG A 24 9.93 44.82 2.55
N THR A 25 9.66 45.87 3.31
CA THR A 25 10.29 46.29 4.55
C THR A 25 9.80 45.49 5.77
N ARG A 26 10.66 45.50 6.79
CA ARG A 26 10.57 44.99 8.17
C ARG A 26 9.22 45.20 8.87
N ALA A 27 8.88 44.30 9.80
CA ALA A 27 8.53 44.68 11.18
C ALA A 27 8.68 43.49 12.14
N ALA A 28 9.40 43.74 13.23
CA ALA A 28 9.52 42.88 14.39
C ALA A 28 8.35 43.13 15.35
N THR A 29 7.90 42.10 16.06
CA THR A 29 7.04 42.27 17.23
C THR A 29 7.52 41.36 18.35
N LYS A 30 8.03 42.02 19.40
CA LYS A 30 8.49 41.44 20.66
C LYS A 30 7.28 40.95 21.46
N SER A 31 7.35 39.75 22.01
CA SER A 31 6.45 39.30 23.10
C SER A 31 7.22 39.36 24.42
N PRO A 32 6.69 39.98 25.49
CA PRO A 32 7.34 39.99 26.80
C PRO A 32 6.90 38.78 27.64
N THR A 33 7.87 38.02 28.12
CA THR A 33 7.69 36.92 29.09
C THR A 33 7.51 37.51 30.49
N ALA A 34 6.30 37.38 31.05
CA ALA A 34 6.01 37.76 32.43
C ALA A 34 6.44 36.65 33.40
N ARG A 35 7.16 37.07 34.45
CA ARG A 35 7.61 36.29 35.60
C ARG A 35 6.42 35.76 36.43
N ARG A 36 6.58 34.58 37.02
CA ARG A 36 5.82 34.16 38.21
C ARG A 36 6.81 33.66 39.29
N PRO A 37 6.67 34.10 40.55
CA PRO A 37 7.65 33.84 41.61
C PRO A 37 7.40 32.51 42.36
N ALA A 38 8.45 32.13 43.08
CA ALA A 38 8.61 30.99 43.97
C ALA A 38 7.77 31.08 45.26
N ASP A 39 7.54 29.92 45.89
CA ASP A 39 7.77 29.65 47.34
C ASP A 39 7.30 28.21 47.67
N LYS A 40 8.18 27.27 48.07
CA LYS A 40 8.70 26.96 49.44
C LYS A 40 7.89 25.82 50.14
N PRO A 41 8.37 25.22 51.25
CA PRO A 41 9.05 23.91 51.24
C PRO A 41 8.32 22.90 52.16
N LYS A 42 8.84 21.67 52.34
CA LYS A 42 8.64 20.93 53.60
C LYS A 42 9.69 19.83 53.80
N VAL A 43 10.00 19.65 55.07
CA VAL A 43 11.24 19.16 55.69
C VAL A 43 10.93 17.88 56.46
N LYS A 44 11.87 16.91 56.37
CA LYS A 44 12.15 15.76 57.27
C LYS A 44 11.02 14.73 57.42
N VAL A 45 11.29 13.43 57.56
CA VAL A 45 11.90 12.82 58.73
C VAL A 45 12.42 11.41 58.38
N LYS A 46 13.66 11.10 58.78
CA LYS A 46 14.16 9.72 58.92
C LYS A 46 13.77 9.22 60.31
N VAL A 47 13.10 8.07 60.40
CA VAL A 47 13.06 7.23 61.60
C VAL A 47 13.31 5.78 61.16
N LYS A 48 14.38 5.18 61.72
CA LYS A 48 14.61 3.73 61.73
C LYS A 48 14.09 3.20 63.07
N VAL A 49 13.18 2.23 63.05
CA VAL A 49 13.01 1.27 64.15
C VAL A 49 12.80 -0.13 63.55
N LYS A 50 13.58 -1.07 64.06
CA LYS A 50 13.63 -2.51 63.73
C LYS A 50 12.82 -3.25 64.80
N VAL A 51 11.78 -4.00 64.46
CA VAL A 51 11.28 -5.11 65.31
C VAL A 51 10.75 -6.24 64.42
N LYS A 52 11.24 -7.46 64.71
CA LYS A 52 10.85 -8.76 64.16
C LYS A 52 9.45 -9.15 64.63
N ALA A 53 8.60 -9.63 63.73
CA ALA A 53 7.59 -10.64 64.05
C ALA A 53 7.29 -11.50 62.81
N LYS A 54 7.56 -12.81 62.94
CA LYS A 54 7.18 -13.85 61.98
C LYS A 54 5.65 -13.93 61.93
N ARG A 55 5.05 -13.78 60.74
CA ARG A 55 3.76 -14.40 60.44
C ARG A 55 3.76 -14.87 58.99
N ALA A 56 3.59 -16.17 58.84
CA ALA A 56 3.50 -16.84 57.56
C ALA A 56 2.18 -16.48 56.87
N THR A 57 2.26 -15.67 55.82
CA THR A 57 1.20 -15.53 54.83
C THR A 57 1.67 -16.22 53.55
N ARG A 58 1.00 -17.32 53.23
CA ARG A 58 1.11 -18.06 51.97
C ARG A 58 1.06 -17.07 50.81
N ARG A 59 2.18 -16.95 50.10
CA ARG A 59 2.26 -16.26 48.83
C ARG A 59 1.41 -17.09 47.85
N ALA A 60 0.25 -16.57 47.45
CA ALA A 60 -0.41 -17.07 46.26
C ALA A 60 0.56 -16.83 45.11
N THR A 61 1.20 -17.88 44.62
CA THR A 61 1.85 -17.89 43.33
C THR A 61 0.76 -17.64 42.31
N ALA A 62 0.65 -16.40 41.85
CA ALA A 62 -0.09 -16.09 40.64
C ALA A 62 0.46 -17.03 39.57
N LYS A 63 -0.35 -18.01 39.16
CA LYS A 63 -0.14 -18.70 37.88
C LYS A 63 0.08 -17.59 36.86
N PRO A 64 1.20 -17.54 36.12
CA PRO A 64 1.24 -16.68 34.95
C PRO A 64 0.06 -17.11 34.10
N ALA A 65 -0.83 -16.18 33.83
CA ALA A 65 -1.85 -16.36 32.81
C ALA A 65 -1.12 -16.95 31.60
N ARG A 66 -1.63 -18.08 31.08
CA ARG A 66 -1.24 -18.56 29.75
C ARG A 66 -1.57 -17.43 28.79
N THR A 67 -0.61 -16.53 28.58
CA THR A 67 -0.59 -15.64 27.44
C THR A 67 -0.65 -16.58 26.26
N ALA A 68 -1.79 -16.56 25.55
CA ALA A 68 -1.87 -17.16 24.25
C ALA A 68 -0.63 -16.74 23.47
N PRO A 69 0.08 -17.67 22.78
CA PRO A 69 1.29 -17.32 22.09
C PRO A 69 0.97 -16.16 21.15
N GLN A 70 1.58 -14.99 21.39
CA GLN A 70 1.59 -13.90 20.43
C GLN A 70 2.40 -14.41 19.24
N ILE A 71 1.71 -15.03 18.28
CA ILE A 71 2.32 -15.44 17.02
C ILE A 71 2.65 -14.13 16.30
N SER A 72 3.94 -13.74 16.35
CA SER A 72 4.41 -12.56 15.62
C SER A 72 4.23 -12.81 14.13
N TRP A 73 3.91 -11.75 13.37
CA TRP A 73 3.80 -11.87 11.91
C TRP A 73 5.13 -12.33 11.29
N GLY A 74 6.29 -12.06 11.92
CA GLY A 74 7.56 -12.68 11.57
C GLY A 74 7.46 -14.20 11.61
N ALA A 75 7.00 -14.79 12.72
CA ALA A 75 6.79 -16.24 12.83
C ALA A 75 5.68 -16.77 11.89
N MET A 76 4.68 -15.95 11.54
CA MET A 76 3.60 -16.36 10.62
C MET A 76 4.03 -16.27 9.15
N VAL A 77 4.81 -15.25 8.77
CA VAL A 77 5.49 -15.10 7.48
C VAL A 77 6.57 -16.14 7.34
N ASP A 78 7.35 -16.41 8.37
CA ASP A 78 8.34 -17.48 8.39
C ASP A 78 7.65 -18.84 8.31
N SER A 79 6.50 -19.04 8.99
CA SER A 79 5.69 -20.25 8.83
C SER A 79 5.08 -20.36 7.43
N LEU A 80 4.66 -19.24 6.84
CA LEU A 80 4.12 -19.18 5.48
C LEU A 80 5.21 -19.40 4.43
N ASN A 81 6.37 -18.79 4.59
CA ASN A 81 7.57 -18.92 3.76
C ASN A 81 8.17 -20.32 3.90
N ALA A 82 8.19 -20.91 5.10
CA ALA A 82 8.59 -22.29 5.34
C ALA A 82 7.62 -23.28 4.67
N ARG A 83 6.31 -23.02 4.69
CA ARG A 83 5.33 -23.79 3.90
C ARG A 83 5.43 -23.54 2.39
N VAL A 84 5.98 -22.39 1.98
CA VAL A 84 6.26 -22.08 0.57
C VAL A 84 7.49 -22.83 0.07
N ALA A 85 8.56 -22.90 0.87
CA ALA A 85 9.81 -23.60 0.56
C ALA A 85 9.65 -25.13 0.49
N MET A 86 8.67 -25.70 1.19
CA MET A 86 8.48 -27.16 1.24
C MET A 86 8.02 -27.78 -0.08
N HIS A 87 7.32 -27.05 -0.96
CA HIS A 87 6.84 -27.59 -2.24
C HIS A 87 7.02 -26.57 -3.38
N ALA A 88 8.09 -26.76 -4.16
CA ALA A 88 8.23 -26.11 -5.46
C ALA A 88 7.05 -26.55 -6.33
N VAL A 89 6.11 -25.63 -6.59
CA VAL A 89 4.95 -25.93 -7.43
C VAL A 89 5.44 -25.94 -8.87
N SER A 90 5.51 -27.11 -9.49
CA SER A 90 5.89 -27.27 -10.89
C SER A 90 4.95 -26.44 -11.78
N ILE A 91 5.50 -25.60 -12.66
CA ILE A 91 4.72 -24.83 -13.64
C ILE A 91 3.79 -25.75 -14.48
N PRO A 92 4.26 -26.92 -14.97
CA PRO A 92 3.40 -27.95 -15.54
C PRO A 92 2.17 -28.34 -14.69
N ASP A 93 2.33 -28.47 -13.37
CA ASP A 93 1.22 -28.86 -12.49
C ASP A 93 0.19 -27.73 -12.33
N VAL A 94 0.64 -26.46 -12.31
CA VAL A 94 -0.26 -25.29 -12.33
C VAL A 94 -1.07 -25.27 -13.61
N LEU A 95 -0.42 -25.53 -14.75
CA LEU A 95 -1.07 -25.59 -16.05
C LEU A 95 -2.13 -26.71 -16.10
N ALA A 96 -1.79 -27.91 -15.63
CA ALA A 96 -2.68 -29.05 -15.62
C ALA A 96 -3.92 -28.83 -14.72
N ARG A 97 -3.74 -28.23 -13.53
CA ARG A 97 -4.86 -27.91 -12.63
C ARG A 97 -5.82 -26.88 -13.19
N GLN A 98 -5.32 -25.88 -13.91
CA GLN A 98 -6.17 -24.84 -14.49
C GLN A 98 -7.06 -25.36 -15.61
N MET A 99 -6.53 -26.23 -16.48
CA MET A 99 -7.31 -26.80 -17.58
C MET A 99 -8.47 -27.66 -17.08
N ALA A 100 -8.35 -28.27 -15.89
CA ALA A 100 -9.39 -29.11 -15.30
C ALA A 100 -10.51 -28.34 -14.58
N SER A 101 -10.33 -27.04 -14.29
CA SER A 101 -11.16 -26.30 -13.32
C SER A 101 -12.16 -25.30 -13.93
N ALA A 102 -12.10 -25.01 -15.23
CA ALA A 102 -12.96 -24.00 -15.86
C ALA A 102 -13.94 -24.62 -16.86
N THR A 103 -15.07 -25.14 -16.39
CA THR A 103 -16.17 -25.60 -17.25
C THR A 103 -17.00 -24.44 -17.83
N VAL A 104 -16.92 -23.25 -17.22
CA VAL A 104 -17.55 -22.01 -17.73
C VAL A 104 -16.64 -20.82 -17.46
N LEU A 105 -16.18 -20.14 -18.52
CA LEU A 105 -15.39 -18.91 -18.38
C LEU A 105 -16.28 -17.77 -17.87
N PRO A 106 -15.79 -16.89 -16.98
CA PRO A 106 -16.55 -15.72 -16.58
C PRO A 106 -16.80 -14.80 -17.80
N PRO A 107 -17.93 -14.06 -17.83
CA PRO A 107 -18.24 -13.15 -18.95
C PRO A 107 -17.10 -12.13 -19.14
N PRO A 108 -16.88 -11.60 -20.36
CA PRO A 108 -15.79 -10.66 -20.62
C PRO A 108 -15.77 -9.48 -19.63
N LEU A 109 -14.58 -9.18 -19.10
CA LEU A 109 -14.43 -8.05 -18.18
C LEU A 109 -14.50 -6.73 -18.95
N VAL A 110 -15.34 -5.82 -18.49
CA VAL A 110 -15.36 -4.43 -18.98
C VAL A 110 -14.06 -3.74 -18.57
N ARG A 111 -13.32 -3.24 -19.54
CA ARG A 111 -12.07 -2.51 -19.31
C ARG A 111 -12.36 -1.12 -18.77
N ALA A 112 -11.82 -0.81 -17.61
CA ALA A 112 -11.87 0.51 -17.04
C ALA A 112 -10.69 1.35 -17.56
N ALA A 113 -10.95 2.61 -17.88
CA ALA A 113 -9.87 3.56 -18.11
C ALA A 113 -9.13 3.85 -16.79
N ASN A 114 -7.85 4.18 -16.90
CA ASN A 114 -7.06 4.62 -15.76
C ASN A 114 -7.64 5.91 -15.14
N VAL A 115 -7.42 6.09 -13.85
CA VAL A 115 -7.77 7.31 -13.12
C VAL A 115 -6.92 8.47 -13.64
N GLU A 116 -7.55 9.56 -14.06
CA GLU A 116 -6.81 10.72 -14.53
C GLU A 116 -6.08 11.41 -13.36
N ALA A 117 -4.75 11.30 -13.32
CA ALA A 117 -3.94 11.81 -12.22
C ALA A 117 -4.01 13.34 -12.05
N GLY A 118 -4.29 14.06 -13.15
CA GLY A 118 -4.45 15.52 -13.17
C GLY A 118 -5.86 16.03 -12.83
N ALA A 119 -6.86 15.14 -12.73
CA ALA A 119 -8.22 15.54 -12.42
C ALA A 119 -8.35 16.01 -10.94
N PRO A 120 -9.38 16.77 -10.58
CA PRO A 120 -9.65 17.17 -9.19
C PRO A 120 -9.77 15.96 -8.23
N ASP A 121 -9.42 16.18 -6.97
CA ASP A 121 -9.36 15.15 -5.92
C ASP A 121 -10.65 14.32 -5.82
N ALA A 122 -11.82 14.97 -5.76
CA ALA A 122 -13.13 14.29 -5.73
C ALA A 122 -13.40 13.44 -6.98
N GLN A 123 -13.02 13.92 -8.17
CA GLN A 123 -13.19 13.16 -9.41
C GLN A 123 -12.29 11.93 -9.45
N ARG A 124 -11.03 12.04 -8.98
CA ARG A 124 -10.13 10.89 -8.88
C ARG A 124 -10.67 9.84 -7.92
N ALA A 125 -11.10 10.27 -6.73
CA ALA A 125 -11.67 9.39 -5.72
C ALA A 125 -12.92 8.66 -6.25
N ALA A 126 -13.87 9.39 -6.85
CA ALA A 126 -15.09 8.82 -7.42
C ALA A 126 -14.80 7.84 -8.56
N ARG A 127 -13.87 8.17 -9.47
CA ARG A 127 -13.48 7.27 -10.56
C ARG A 127 -12.83 6.00 -10.04
N PHE A 128 -11.91 6.11 -9.09
CA PHE A 128 -11.30 4.94 -8.46
C PHE A 128 -12.32 4.09 -7.71
N LEU A 129 -13.22 4.71 -6.95
CA LEU A 129 -14.26 4.00 -6.21
C LEU A 129 -15.21 3.24 -7.14
N SER A 130 -15.60 3.85 -8.27
CA SER A 130 -16.40 3.16 -9.29
C SER A 130 -15.68 1.91 -9.83
N MET A 131 -14.38 2.00 -10.08
CA MET A 131 -13.56 0.87 -10.52
C MET A 131 -13.43 -0.20 -9.42
N ALA A 132 -13.26 0.21 -8.16
CA ALA A 132 -13.23 -0.65 -6.99
C ALA A 132 -14.55 -1.41 -6.80
N ARG A 133 -15.70 -0.72 -6.92
CA ARG A 133 -17.03 -1.34 -6.88
C ARG A 133 -17.22 -2.37 -7.98
N ALA A 134 -16.78 -2.08 -9.21
CA ALA A 134 -16.84 -3.03 -10.32
C ALA A 134 -15.96 -4.27 -10.06
N CYS A 135 -14.72 -4.08 -9.58
CA CYS A 135 -13.83 -5.17 -9.19
C CYS A 135 -14.42 -6.06 -8.10
N VAL A 136 -14.92 -5.46 -7.01
CA VAL A 136 -15.50 -6.23 -5.89
C VAL A 136 -16.80 -6.91 -6.31
N THR A 137 -17.62 -6.29 -7.15
CA THR A 137 -18.84 -6.91 -7.67
C THR A 137 -18.55 -8.11 -8.57
N ASP A 138 -17.52 -8.00 -9.43
CA ASP A 138 -17.09 -9.11 -10.29
C ASP A 138 -16.60 -10.31 -9.48
N LEU A 139 -15.79 -10.06 -8.43
CA LEU A 139 -15.15 -11.10 -7.64
C LEU A 139 -15.98 -11.63 -6.46
N HIS A 140 -16.93 -10.85 -5.95
CA HIS A 140 -17.70 -11.15 -4.72
C HIS A 140 -19.19 -10.88 -4.91
N GLY A 141 -19.73 -11.15 -6.11
CA GLY A 141 -21.13 -10.86 -6.45
C GLY A 141 -22.17 -11.55 -5.56
N ASP A 142 -21.78 -12.62 -4.89
CA ASP A 142 -22.52 -13.39 -3.90
C ASP A 142 -22.60 -12.72 -2.52
N ARG A 143 -21.71 -11.75 -2.22
CA ARG A 143 -21.66 -11.08 -0.92
C ARG A 143 -22.68 -9.95 -0.80
N PRO A 144 -23.18 -9.65 0.43
CA PRO A 144 -24.06 -8.51 0.67
C PRO A 144 -23.47 -7.19 0.16
N GLN A 145 -24.32 -6.29 -0.35
CA GLN A 145 -23.89 -4.99 -0.89
C GLN A 145 -23.05 -4.19 0.11
N ALA A 146 -23.43 -4.17 1.40
CA ALA A 146 -22.67 -3.47 2.43
C ALA A 146 -21.24 -4.01 2.59
N ALA A 147 -21.06 -5.34 2.54
CA ALA A 147 -19.74 -5.96 2.62
C ALA A 147 -18.90 -5.65 1.38
N ARG A 148 -19.50 -5.63 0.19
CA ARG A 148 -18.83 -5.25 -1.05
C ARG A 148 -18.39 -3.78 -1.03
N GLU A 149 -19.27 -2.90 -0.58
CA GLU A 149 -18.99 -1.47 -0.46
C GLU A 149 -17.86 -1.19 0.54
N ASN A 150 -17.85 -1.89 1.68
CA ASN A 150 -16.77 -1.77 2.66
C ASN A 150 -15.40 -2.13 2.06
N VAL A 151 -15.32 -3.21 1.28
CA VAL A 151 -14.08 -3.61 0.61
C VAL A 151 -13.68 -2.60 -0.47
N ALA A 152 -14.65 -2.07 -1.24
CA ALA A 152 -14.38 -1.05 -2.25
C ALA A 152 -13.81 0.24 -1.63
N ARG A 153 -14.40 0.71 -0.53
CA ARG A 153 -13.88 1.84 0.24
C ARG A 153 -12.49 1.56 0.81
N PHE A 154 -12.27 0.39 1.41
CA PHE A 154 -10.95 0.02 1.91
C PHE A 154 -9.87 0.05 0.81
N LEU A 155 -10.17 -0.47 -0.39
CA LEU A 155 -9.26 -0.39 -1.54
C LEU A 155 -8.97 1.07 -1.96
N LEU A 156 -9.98 1.95 -1.91
CA LEU A 156 -9.78 3.38 -2.12
C LEU A 156 -8.85 3.98 -1.06
N HIS A 157 -9.04 3.63 0.22
CA HIS A 157 -8.20 4.14 1.31
C HIS A 157 -6.74 3.72 1.13
N LEU A 158 -6.48 2.47 0.72
CA LEU A 158 -5.13 1.99 0.40
C LEU A 158 -4.47 2.83 -0.71
N ALA A 159 -5.18 3.05 -1.81
CA ALA A 159 -4.68 3.81 -2.95
C ALA A 159 -4.51 5.31 -2.62
N TRP A 160 -5.45 5.87 -1.85
CA TRP A 160 -5.44 7.27 -1.45
C TRP A 160 -4.31 7.59 -0.49
N HIS A 161 -4.09 6.73 0.52
CA HIS A 161 -2.99 6.90 1.46
C HIS A 161 -1.62 6.80 0.77
N GLY A 162 -1.48 5.95 -0.25
CA GLY A 162 -0.22 5.79 -0.97
C GLY A 162 0.20 7.00 -1.81
N SER A 163 -0.72 7.58 -2.59
CA SER A 163 -0.35 8.69 -3.51
C SER A 163 -1.46 9.70 -3.76
N ARG A 164 -2.59 9.62 -3.06
CA ARG A 164 -3.82 10.36 -3.35
C ARG A 164 -4.27 10.23 -4.81
N LEU A 165 -3.96 9.08 -5.41
CA LEU A 165 -4.20 8.76 -6.81
C LEU A 165 -3.47 9.68 -7.81
N ARG A 166 -2.36 10.31 -7.40
CA ARG A 166 -1.63 11.28 -8.23
C ARG A 166 -0.45 10.67 -8.97
N TYR A 167 0.12 9.61 -8.42
CA TYR A 167 1.35 9.03 -8.94
C TYR A 167 1.22 7.52 -9.03
N ARG A 168 1.66 6.98 -10.16
CA ARG A 168 1.83 5.54 -10.40
C ARG A 168 3.27 5.10 -10.22
N ARG A 169 4.20 6.03 -10.44
CA ARG A 169 5.62 5.84 -10.18
C ARG A 169 5.96 6.72 -8.98
N GLN A 170 6.24 6.10 -7.83
CA GLN A 170 6.83 6.85 -6.72
C GLN A 170 8.30 7.07 -7.07
N GLY A 171 8.60 8.26 -7.61
CA GLY A 171 9.89 8.58 -8.21
C GLY A 171 10.81 9.35 -7.28
N ALA A 172 11.96 8.73 -6.96
CA ALA A 172 13.31 9.28 -6.86
C ALA A 172 13.64 10.47 -5.92
N ARG A 173 12.69 11.31 -5.49
CA ARG A 173 13.01 12.47 -4.62
C ARG A 173 13.30 12.10 -3.17
N ASP A 174 12.82 10.93 -2.73
CA ASP A 174 13.08 10.38 -1.38
C ASP A 174 14.01 9.14 -1.45
N MET A 175 14.58 8.83 -2.61
CA MET A 175 15.46 7.66 -2.83
C MET A 175 16.95 8.02 -2.72
N GLN A 176 17.43 8.38 -1.53
CA GLN A 176 18.87 8.27 -1.26
C GLN A 176 19.30 6.82 -0.99
N ASP A 177 18.36 5.89 -0.75
CA ASP A 177 18.68 4.52 -0.31
C ASP A 177 18.14 3.38 -1.21
N GLY A 178 17.66 3.66 -2.43
CA GLY A 178 17.33 2.60 -3.41
C GLY A 178 16.23 1.60 -3.01
N ALA A 179 15.53 1.81 -1.89
CA ALA A 179 14.51 0.92 -1.35
C ALA A 179 13.23 1.71 -1.05
N GLY A 180 12.34 1.81 -2.05
CA GLY A 180 11.00 2.34 -1.86
C GLY A 180 9.95 1.41 -2.49
N PRO A 181 8.84 1.10 -1.81
CA PRO A 181 7.68 0.53 -2.49
C PRO A 181 7.15 1.56 -3.51
N GLY A 182 6.47 1.14 -4.57
CA GLY A 182 5.63 2.08 -5.32
C GLY A 182 5.71 2.02 -6.83
N ARG A 183 5.07 0.99 -7.40
CA ARG A 183 4.66 1.01 -8.80
C ARG A 183 3.19 0.61 -8.91
N GLY A 184 2.42 1.47 -9.57
CA GLY A 184 0.97 1.43 -9.69
C GLY A 184 0.24 2.41 -8.77
N ILE A 185 -1.06 2.56 -9.03
CA ILE A 185 -1.96 3.43 -8.25
C ILE A 185 -2.19 2.91 -6.82
N VAL A 186 -2.05 1.59 -6.63
CA VAL A 186 -1.92 0.94 -5.32
C VAL A 186 -0.45 0.53 -5.18
N PRO A 187 0.26 0.98 -4.13
CA PRO A 187 1.68 0.69 -3.99
C PRO A 187 1.91 -0.80 -3.68
N PHE A 188 2.77 -1.42 -4.48
CA PHE A 188 3.26 -2.79 -4.29
C PHE A 188 4.78 -2.84 -4.18
N GLU A 189 5.24 -3.78 -3.37
CA GLU A 189 6.61 -4.31 -3.40
C GLU A 189 6.64 -5.53 -4.33
N ALA A 190 7.78 -5.75 -4.99
CA ALA A 190 7.94 -6.84 -5.95
C ALA A 190 7.67 -8.21 -5.32
N HIS A 191 8.25 -8.51 -4.16
CA HIS A 191 8.01 -9.77 -3.46
C HIS A 191 6.53 -9.96 -3.05
N ARG A 192 5.81 -8.90 -2.64
CA ARG A 192 4.39 -9.01 -2.30
C ARG A 192 3.53 -9.31 -3.52
N ALA A 193 3.85 -8.69 -4.66
CA ALA A 193 3.19 -8.98 -5.92
C ALA A 193 3.46 -10.44 -6.36
N LYS A 194 4.70 -10.91 -6.21
CA LYS A 194 5.08 -12.32 -6.41
C LYS A 194 4.26 -13.23 -5.51
N ASP A 195 4.28 -13.03 -4.19
CA ASP A 195 3.59 -13.87 -3.22
C ASP A 195 2.09 -13.95 -3.46
N ALA A 196 1.46 -12.82 -3.80
CA ALA A 196 0.04 -12.78 -4.13
C ALA A 196 -0.27 -13.69 -5.34
N LEU A 197 0.47 -13.54 -6.43
CA LEU A 197 0.30 -14.35 -7.64
C LEU A 197 0.63 -15.83 -7.39
N MET A 198 1.73 -16.10 -6.68
CA MET A 198 2.18 -17.45 -6.38
C MET A 198 1.19 -18.20 -5.48
N ARG A 199 0.57 -17.55 -4.50
CA ARG A 199 -0.44 -18.17 -3.65
C ARG A 199 -1.71 -18.51 -4.42
N LEU A 200 -2.11 -17.68 -5.37
CA LEU A 200 -3.25 -17.98 -6.24
C LEU A 200 -3.03 -19.23 -7.10
N THR A 201 -1.77 -19.61 -7.40
CA THR A 201 -1.50 -20.90 -8.10
C THR A 201 -1.85 -22.13 -7.24
N ARG A 202 -1.90 -21.96 -5.92
CA ARG A 202 -2.19 -23.02 -4.95
C ARG A 202 -3.67 -23.04 -4.54
N ALA A 203 -4.37 -21.92 -4.73
CA ALA A 203 -5.82 -21.88 -4.66
C ALA A 203 -6.43 -22.53 -5.91
N ALA A 204 -7.68 -23.02 -5.83
CA ALA A 204 -8.40 -23.48 -7.01
C ALA A 204 -8.43 -22.36 -8.07
N ALA A 205 -8.45 -22.73 -9.36
CA ALA A 205 -8.48 -21.75 -10.45
C ALA A 205 -9.81 -20.98 -10.36
N ASP A 206 -9.75 -19.83 -9.71
CA ASP A 206 -10.90 -18.98 -9.44
C ASP A 206 -10.96 -17.85 -10.47
N ARG A 207 -12.12 -17.21 -10.55
CA ARG A 207 -12.40 -16.01 -11.35
C ARG A 207 -11.29 -14.97 -11.25
N VAL A 208 -10.68 -14.81 -10.07
CA VAL A 208 -9.53 -13.91 -9.83
C VAL A 208 -8.36 -14.19 -10.78
N THR A 209 -7.98 -15.47 -10.95
CA THR A 209 -6.82 -15.85 -11.79
C THR A 209 -7.09 -15.57 -13.27
N HIS A 210 -8.31 -15.86 -13.73
CA HIS A 210 -8.76 -15.55 -15.08
C HIS A 210 -8.72 -14.04 -15.33
N ARG A 211 -9.28 -13.25 -14.41
CA ARG A 211 -9.34 -11.78 -14.54
C ARG A 211 -7.95 -11.15 -14.57
N LEU A 212 -7.04 -11.57 -13.69
CA LEU A 212 -5.67 -11.05 -13.70
C LEU A 212 -4.94 -11.41 -14.99
N GLY A 213 -5.08 -12.65 -15.47
CA GLY A 213 -4.50 -13.10 -16.74
C GLY A 213 -5.03 -12.35 -17.96
N ASP A 214 -6.35 -12.17 -18.03
CA ASP A 214 -7.02 -11.37 -19.06
C ASP A 214 -6.54 -9.93 -19.01
N ILE A 215 -6.58 -9.31 -17.82
CA ILE A 215 -6.26 -7.89 -17.65
C ILE A 215 -4.84 -7.62 -18.13
N ALA A 216 -3.91 -8.51 -17.76
CA ALA A 216 -2.51 -8.46 -18.16
C ALA A 216 -2.28 -8.70 -19.66
N GLY A 217 -3.21 -9.36 -20.36
CA GLY A 217 -3.03 -9.77 -21.77
C GLY A 217 -2.01 -10.90 -21.95
N LEU A 218 -1.64 -11.58 -20.86
CA LEU A 218 -0.64 -12.66 -20.85
C LEU A 218 -1.27 -14.05 -20.61
N GLY A 219 -2.54 -14.08 -20.22
CA GLY A 219 -3.16 -15.25 -19.61
C GLY A 219 -2.56 -15.56 -18.23
N TRP A 220 -3.21 -16.44 -17.47
CA TRP A 220 -2.69 -16.82 -16.15
C TRP A 220 -1.29 -17.47 -16.21
N PRO A 221 -1.00 -18.39 -17.15
CA PRO A 221 0.33 -18.99 -17.21
C PRO A 221 1.46 -17.99 -17.49
N GLY A 222 1.21 -17.01 -18.37
CA GLY A 222 2.17 -15.95 -18.66
C GLY A 222 2.39 -15.06 -17.43
N LEU A 223 1.32 -14.76 -16.69
CA LEU A 223 1.42 -13.98 -15.46
C LEU A 223 2.19 -14.73 -14.35
N VAL A 224 1.99 -16.04 -14.20
CA VAL A 224 2.75 -16.88 -13.27
C VAL A 224 4.24 -16.92 -13.63
N ARG A 225 4.58 -17.05 -14.91
CA ARG A 225 5.98 -16.97 -15.36
C ARG A 225 6.62 -15.61 -15.00
N CYS A 226 5.88 -14.52 -15.17
CA CYS A 226 6.32 -13.19 -14.75
C CYS A 226 6.48 -13.07 -13.22
N ALA A 227 5.65 -13.75 -12.44
CA ALA A 227 5.80 -13.77 -10.98
C ALA A 227 7.08 -14.53 -10.57
N TYR A 228 7.37 -15.65 -11.22
CA TYR A 228 8.57 -16.45 -10.95
C TYR A 228 9.88 -15.71 -11.28
N SER A 229 9.89 -14.77 -12.23
CA SER A 229 11.06 -13.95 -12.54
C SER A 229 11.34 -12.83 -11.52
N LEU A 230 10.44 -12.61 -10.55
CA LEU A 230 10.68 -11.65 -9.47
C LEU A 230 11.61 -12.22 -8.39
N PRO A 231 12.48 -11.38 -7.80
CA PRO A 231 13.36 -11.80 -6.72
C PRO A 231 12.55 -12.21 -5.48
N ASP A 232 13.07 -13.18 -4.73
CA ASP A 232 12.56 -13.50 -3.39
C ASP A 232 12.89 -12.39 -2.40
N TRP A 233 12.08 -12.29 -1.35
CA TRP A 233 12.36 -11.38 -0.24
C TRP A 233 13.60 -11.84 0.53
N GLY A 234 14.48 -10.89 0.85
CA GLY A 234 15.69 -11.15 1.63
C GLY A 234 16.01 -10.04 2.64
N PRO A 235 16.99 -10.29 3.54
CA PRO A 235 17.44 -9.31 4.52
C PRO A 235 17.84 -7.97 3.87
N GLY A 236 17.57 -6.87 4.57
CA GLY A 236 17.95 -5.53 4.11
C GLY A 236 17.13 -4.97 2.95
N GLY A 237 15.91 -5.48 2.72
CA GLY A 237 15.03 -4.96 1.66
C GLY A 237 15.24 -5.57 0.28
N ARG A 238 16.10 -6.60 0.17
CA ARG A 238 16.35 -7.28 -1.10
C ARG A 238 15.04 -7.90 -1.63
N GLY A 239 14.67 -7.56 -2.86
CA GLY A 239 13.40 -7.98 -3.46
C GLY A 239 12.19 -7.09 -3.14
N ALA A 240 12.37 -5.94 -2.48
CA ALA A 240 11.35 -4.89 -2.43
C ALA A 240 11.10 -4.28 -3.81
N ALA A 241 12.19 -3.98 -4.54
CA ALA A 241 12.15 -3.30 -5.82
C ALA A 241 11.88 -4.26 -6.98
N PHE A 242 11.15 -3.77 -7.98
CA PHE A 242 11.01 -4.45 -9.26
C PHE A 242 12.32 -4.36 -10.06
N PRO A 243 12.75 -5.45 -10.73
CA PRO A 243 13.83 -5.37 -11.71
C PRO A 243 13.47 -4.39 -12.83
N ASP A 244 14.45 -3.67 -13.35
CA ASP A 244 14.21 -2.67 -14.41
C ASP A 244 13.58 -3.31 -15.65
N GLY A 245 12.48 -2.72 -16.12
CA GLY A 245 11.79 -3.16 -17.34
C GLY A 245 10.96 -4.43 -17.14
N HIS A 246 10.77 -4.87 -15.89
CA HIS A 246 9.99 -6.06 -15.60
C HIS A 246 8.53 -5.88 -16.02
N LEU A 247 7.95 -6.90 -16.68
CA LEU A 247 6.59 -6.84 -17.22
C LEU A 247 5.53 -6.50 -16.16
N LEU A 248 5.66 -7.08 -14.95
CA LEU A 248 4.71 -6.82 -13.86
C LEU A 248 4.78 -5.36 -13.36
N GLU A 249 5.97 -4.76 -13.37
CA GLU A 249 6.14 -3.34 -13.05
C GLU A 249 5.41 -2.48 -14.09
N ASN A 250 5.61 -2.77 -15.38
CA ASN A 250 4.97 -2.04 -16.47
C ASN A 250 3.44 -2.17 -16.42
N LEU A 251 2.91 -3.33 -16.05
CA LEU A 251 1.49 -3.56 -15.87
C LEU A 251 0.92 -2.72 -14.72
N LEU A 252 1.59 -2.71 -13.58
CA LEU A 252 1.18 -1.90 -12.43
C LEU A 252 1.19 -0.40 -12.78
N GLU A 253 2.25 0.06 -13.45
CA GLU A 253 2.39 1.46 -13.84
C GLU A 253 1.38 1.93 -14.89
N ARG A 254 0.93 1.04 -15.78
CA ARG A 254 0.08 1.43 -16.92
C ARG A 254 -1.39 1.02 -16.77
N ASN A 255 -1.74 0.21 -15.78
CA ASN A 255 -3.08 -0.35 -15.66
C ASN A 255 -3.56 -0.33 -14.20
N ASP A 256 -4.40 0.65 -13.89
CA ASP A 256 -4.98 0.83 -12.56
C ASP A 256 -5.93 -0.32 -12.22
N GLN A 257 -6.66 -0.84 -13.21
CA GLN A 257 -7.54 -1.99 -13.04
C GLN A 257 -6.72 -3.24 -12.67
N PHE A 258 -5.56 -3.45 -13.30
CA PHE A 258 -4.65 -4.54 -12.92
C PHE A 258 -4.17 -4.38 -11.47
N SER A 259 -3.69 -3.19 -11.11
CA SER A 259 -3.22 -2.88 -9.76
C SER A 259 -4.29 -3.14 -8.70
N LEU A 260 -5.54 -2.74 -8.99
CA LEU A 260 -6.68 -2.93 -8.13
C LEU A 260 -7.07 -4.41 -7.97
N TYR A 261 -7.11 -5.18 -9.06
CA TYR A 261 -7.39 -6.62 -8.99
C TYR A 261 -6.29 -7.37 -8.23
N LEU A 262 -5.02 -7.00 -8.44
CA LEU A 262 -3.91 -7.59 -7.69
C LEU A 262 -4.01 -7.23 -6.20
N ALA A 263 -4.38 -5.98 -5.87
CA ALA A 263 -4.62 -5.56 -4.49
C ALA A 263 -5.74 -6.36 -3.84
N ARG A 264 -6.86 -6.54 -4.55
CA ARG A 264 -7.95 -7.36 -4.03
C ARG A 264 -7.53 -8.81 -3.85
N ALA A 265 -6.77 -9.36 -4.78
CA ALA A 265 -6.26 -10.72 -4.68
C ALA A 265 -5.31 -10.91 -3.49
N ALA A 266 -4.41 -9.95 -3.24
CA ALA A 266 -3.56 -9.95 -2.04
C ALA A 266 -4.41 -9.93 -0.75
N LEU A 267 -5.48 -9.13 -0.72
CA LEU A 267 -6.39 -9.09 0.43
C LEU A 267 -7.16 -10.39 0.65
N LEU A 268 -7.43 -11.18 -0.40
CA LEU A 268 -8.10 -12.49 -0.25
C LEU A 268 -7.23 -13.52 0.46
N LEU A 269 -5.92 -13.30 0.48
CA LEU A 269 -4.96 -14.18 1.12
C LEU A 269 -4.77 -13.85 2.61
N ILE A 270 -5.34 -12.73 3.07
CA ILE A 270 -5.37 -12.33 4.47
C ILE A 270 -6.62 -12.94 5.10
N PRO A 271 -6.49 -13.87 6.08
CA PRO A 271 -7.64 -14.64 6.57
C PRO A 271 -8.75 -13.81 7.23
N PRO A 272 -8.46 -12.78 8.04
CA PRO A 272 -9.51 -11.91 8.57
C PRO A 272 -10.19 -11.13 7.45
N ALA A 273 -11.52 -11.05 7.49
CA ALA A 273 -12.26 -10.16 6.60
C ALA A 273 -11.87 -8.69 6.85
N VAL A 274 -11.96 -7.87 5.82
CA VAL A 274 -11.78 -6.41 5.95
C VAL A 274 -12.81 -5.89 6.94
N PRO A 275 -12.40 -5.29 8.07
CA PRO A 275 -13.31 -4.83 9.10
C PRO A 275 -14.03 -3.56 8.65
N ILE A 276 -15.07 -3.17 9.37
CA ILE A 276 -15.84 -1.96 9.05
C ILE A 276 -15.26 -0.76 9.79
N GLY A 277 -15.17 0.38 9.11
CA GLY A 277 -14.87 1.69 9.70
C GLY A 277 -13.37 2.06 9.71
N ASN A 278 -13.08 3.36 9.63
CA ASN A 278 -11.74 3.85 9.32
C ASN A 278 -10.67 3.58 10.39
N ASN A 279 -11.05 3.53 11.66
CA ASN A 279 -10.17 3.07 12.74
C ASN A 279 -9.71 1.63 12.51
N ASN A 280 -10.68 0.74 12.26
CA ASN A 280 -10.39 -0.68 12.05
C ASN A 280 -9.68 -0.91 10.70
N HIS A 281 -9.98 -0.11 9.67
CA HIS A 281 -9.23 -0.11 8.43
C HIS A 281 -7.76 0.25 8.65
N ALA A 282 -7.46 1.27 9.46
CA ALA A 282 -6.09 1.65 9.78
C ALA A 282 -5.35 0.54 10.54
N GLU A 283 -6.00 -0.06 11.53
CA GLU A 283 -5.44 -1.21 12.26
C GLU A 283 -5.18 -2.40 11.33
N TYR A 284 -6.14 -2.72 10.46
CA TYR A 284 -6.03 -3.80 9.50
C TYR A 284 -4.92 -3.54 8.47
N TRP A 285 -4.87 -2.34 7.90
CA TRP A 285 -3.81 -1.93 6.98
C TRP A 285 -2.43 -2.03 7.63
N HIS A 286 -2.25 -1.51 8.85
CA HIS A 286 -0.96 -1.62 9.53
C HIS A 286 -0.60 -3.09 9.83
N SER A 287 -1.58 -3.87 10.30
CA SER A 287 -1.36 -5.26 10.72
C SER A 287 -1.01 -6.20 9.56
N PHE A 288 -1.51 -5.93 8.35
CA PHE A 288 -1.40 -6.88 7.23
C PHE A 288 -0.75 -6.29 5.97
N TRP A 289 -0.77 -4.97 5.79
CA TRP A 289 -0.29 -4.30 4.58
C TRP A 289 1.05 -3.58 4.78
N GLN A 290 1.25 -2.87 5.90
CA GLN A 290 2.47 -2.06 6.14
C GLN A 290 3.02 -2.16 7.57
N ILE A 291 3.60 -3.33 7.87
CA ILE A 291 4.03 -3.77 9.22
C ILE A 291 5.38 -3.18 9.65
N THR A 292 6.15 -2.63 8.72
CA THR A 292 7.55 -2.20 8.93
C THR A 292 7.68 -0.73 9.32
N THR A 293 6.59 -0.07 9.73
CA THR A 293 6.64 1.36 10.10
C THR A 293 7.24 1.56 11.49
N PRO A 294 8.19 2.51 11.66
CA PRO A 294 8.88 2.73 12.93
C PRO A 294 7.99 3.36 14.02
N ASP A 295 6.92 4.06 13.62
CA ASP A 295 5.89 4.60 14.52
C ASP A 295 4.49 4.09 14.08
N PRO A 296 4.05 2.94 14.62
CA PRO A 296 2.75 2.35 14.31
C PRO A 296 1.55 3.26 14.61
N ASP A 297 1.62 4.07 15.65
CA ASP A 297 0.52 4.92 16.08
C ASP A 297 0.37 6.11 15.15
N ALA A 298 1.48 6.77 14.79
CA ALA A 298 1.47 7.84 13.80
C ALA A 298 1.04 7.32 12.42
N ALA A 299 1.50 6.14 12.00
CA ALA A 299 1.14 5.53 10.73
C ALA A 299 -0.37 5.23 10.64
N ARG A 300 -0.94 4.58 11.67
CA ARG A 300 -2.38 4.31 11.75
C ARG A 300 -3.20 5.58 11.77
N LEU A 301 -2.76 6.60 12.52
CA LEU A 301 -3.43 7.89 12.56
C LEU A 301 -3.41 8.60 11.20
N ALA A 302 -2.28 8.55 10.48
CA ALA A 302 -2.15 9.13 9.14
C ALA A 302 -3.10 8.43 8.16
N PHE A 303 -3.09 7.09 8.13
CA PHE A 303 -4.00 6.30 7.30
C PHE A 303 -5.46 6.65 7.58
N ARG A 304 -5.85 6.70 8.85
CA ARG A 304 -7.21 7.05 9.26
C ARG A 304 -7.59 8.46 8.76
N ARG A 305 -6.72 9.45 8.94
CA ARG A 305 -6.98 10.83 8.48
C ARG A 305 -7.16 10.90 6.97
N ASP A 306 -6.36 10.15 6.22
CA ASP A 306 -6.47 10.08 4.77
C ASP A 306 -7.77 9.36 4.35
N ALA A 307 -8.19 8.32 5.08
CA ALA A 307 -9.48 7.65 4.88
C ALA A 307 -10.67 8.59 5.16
N ASP A 308 -10.67 9.28 6.30
CA ASP A 308 -11.71 10.26 6.65
C ASP A 308 -11.78 11.40 5.61
N ALA A 309 -10.62 11.85 5.11
CA ALA A 309 -10.55 12.88 4.08
C ALA A 309 -11.11 12.42 2.73
N VAL A 310 -10.84 11.17 2.31
CA VAL A 310 -11.36 10.67 1.03
C VAL A 310 -12.84 10.31 1.11
N ASP A 311 -13.32 9.80 2.25
CA ASP A 311 -14.76 9.57 2.50
C ASP A 311 -15.53 10.89 2.39
N ALA A 312 -15.01 11.98 2.98
CA ALA A 312 -15.60 13.31 2.86
C ALA A 312 -15.66 13.84 1.41
N LEU A 313 -14.79 13.37 0.51
CA LEU A 313 -14.80 13.76 -0.91
C LEU A 313 -15.84 12.99 -1.74
N ILE A 314 -16.27 11.79 -1.28
CA ILE A 314 -17.19 10.92 -2.02
C ILE A 314 -18.61 10.92 -1.44
N ASP A 315 -18.76 11.25 -0.15
CA ASP A 315 -20.05 11.31 0.55
C ASP A 315 -20.56 12.76 0.72
N GLY A 316 -19.71 13.77 0.48
CA GLY A 316 -20.04 15.21 0.51
C GLY A 316 -20.41 15.76 -0.86
#